data_AF-A0A3C1P3D0-F1
#
_entry.id   AF-A0A3C1P3D0-F1
#
_cell.length_a   1.000
_cell.length_b   1.000
_cell.length_c   1.000
_cell.angle_alpha   90.00
_cell.angle_beta   90.00
_cell.angle_gamma   90.00
#
_symmetry.space_group_name_H-M   'P 1'
#
loop_
_entity.id
_entity.type
_entity.pdbx_description
1 polymer ?
#
loop_
_entity_poly.entity_id
_entity_poly.type
_entity_poly.pdbx_seq_one_letter_code
_entity_poly.pdbx_strand_id
1 'polypeptide(L)'
;MSTWTTGQNKALGWFYFVVGIVTLVIAFIQQPISEWGTLGWILGAAALLLAITGLYQGITGRGNTRSKTMSEARQRRWAIIGLLAISVATIAYVASSFENWTAQTTLTIGVWVALLGLFISQIATLDKSK
;
A
#
# COMPACT_ATOMS: atom_id res chain seq x y z
N MET A 1 23.87 -4.70 -3.96
CA MET A 1 22.56 -4.33 -3.38
C MET A 1 21.48 -4.82 -4.31
N SER A 2 20.54 -5.64 -3.85
CA SER A 2 19.47 -6.12 -4.73
C SER A 2 18.49 -4.99 -5.05
N THR A 3 18.45 -4.59 -6.32
CA THR A 3 17.38 -3.76 -6.86
C THR A 3 16.22 -4.64 -7.32
N TRP A 4 15.03 -4.07 -7.39
CA TRP A 4 13.91 -4.71 -8.05
C TRP A 4 14.25 -4.95 -9.53
N THR A 5 13.88 -6.11 -10.06
CA THR A 5 13.85 -6.31 -11.50
C THR A 5 12.73 -5.46 -12.12
N THR A 6 12.84 -5.14 -13.41
CA THR A 6 11.79 -4.40 -14.13
C THR A 6 10.43 -5.08 -14.02
N GLY A 7 10.38 -6.42 -14.12
CA GLY A 7 9.14 -7.18 -13.99
C GLY A 7 8.50 -7.05 -12.61
N GLN A 8 9.29 -7.18 -11.55
CA GLN A 8 8.80 -7.02 -10.18
C GLN A 8 8.34 -5.57 -9.91
N ASN A 9 9.06 -4.57 -10.45
CA ASN A 9 8.65 -3.18 -10.36
C ASN A 9 7.31 -2.95 -11.05
N LYS A 10 7.11 -3.47 -12.26
CA LYS A 10 5.85 -3.35 -12.99
C LYS A 10 4.70 -4.00 -12.23
N ALA A 11 4.91 -5.21 -11.69
CA ALA A 11 3.90 -5.91 -10.90
C ALA A 11 3.48 -5.10 -9.65
N LEU A 12 4.46 -4.58 -8.90
CA LEU A 12 4.19 -3.75 -7.72
C LEU A 12 3.50 -2.43 -8.11
N GLY A 13 3.90 -1.81 -9.22
CA GLY A 13 3.27 -0.60 -9.74
C GLY A 13 1.79 -0.81 -10.09
N TRP A 14 1.47 -1.86 -10.84
CA TRP A 14 0.09 -2.22 -11.16
C TRP A 14 -0.73 -2.54 -9.92
N PHE A 15 -0.15 -3.22 -8.93
CA PHE A 15 -0.80 -3.44 -7.65
C PHE A 15 -1.18 -2.12 -6.97
N TYR A 16 -0.27 -1.15 -6.86
CA TYR A 16 -0.58 0.16 -6.27
C TYR A 16 -1.60 0.95 -7.08
N PHE A 17 -1.54 0.89 -8.41
CA PHE A 17 -2.53 1.52 -9.27
C PHE A 17 -3.93 0.97 -9.00
N VAL A 18 -4.09 -0.36 -9.03
CA VAL A 18 -5.37 -1.02 -8.81
C VAL A 18 -5.90 -0.74 -7.41
N VAL A 19 -5.08 -0.92 -6.38
CA VAL A 19 -5.48 -0.65 -4.99
C VAL A 19 -5.89 0.81 -4.81
N GLY A 20 -5.09 1.76 -5.30
CA GLY A 20 -5.39 3.19 -5.17
C GLY A 20 -6.70 3.58 -5.86
N ILE A 21 -6.90 3.16 -7.11
CA ILE A 21 -8.13 3.45 -7.86
C ILE A 21 -9.36 2.79 -7.24
N VAL A 22 -9.29 1.51 -6.91
CA VAL A 22 -10.42 0.79 -6.31
C VAL A 22 -10.79 1.41 -4.96
N THR A 23 -9.80 1.77 -4.15
CA THR A 23 -10.02 2.44 -2.86
C THR A 23 -10.76 3.76 -3.05
N LEU A 24 -10.31 4.61 -4.00
CA LEU A 24 -10.96 5.87 -4.29
C LEU A 24 -12.40 5.65 -4.77
N VAL A 25 -12.61 4.78 -5.75
CA VAL A 25 -13.93 4.48 -6.31
C VAL A 25 -14.91 4.03 -5.22
N ILE A 26 -14.50 3.10 -4.35
CA ILE A 26 -15.36 2.63 -3.26
C ILE A 26 -15.65 3.76 -2.26
N ALA A 27 -14.64 4.56 -1.90
CA ALA A 27 -14.83 5.71 -1.01
C ALA A 27 -15.83 6.73 -1.59
N PHE A 28 -15.75 6.99 -2.90
CA PHE A 28 -16.70 7.84 -3.63
C PHE A 28 -18.13 7.29 -3.66
N ILE A 29 -18.27 5.97 -3.83
CA ILE A 29 -19.59 5.32 -3.80
C ILE A 29 -20.22 5.44 -2.41
N GLN A 30 -19.41 5.40 -1.36
CA GLN A 30 -19.90 5.48 0.02
C GLN A 30 -20.32 6.89 0.42
N GLN A 31 -19.48 7.89 0.13
CA GLN A 31 -19.74 9.28 0.50
C GLN A 31 -19.14 10.25 -0.53
N PRO A 32 -19.82 11.35 -0.87
CA PRO A 32 -19.25 12.37 -1.73
C PRO A 32 -18.03 13.04 -1.08
N ILE A 33 -17.06 13.51 -1.88
CA ILE A 33 -15.79 14.07 -1.34
C ILE A 33 -16.02 15.24 -0.38
N SER A 34 -17.09 16.00 -0.58
CA SER A 34 -17.47 17.11 0.31
C SER A 34 -17.69 16.69 1.76
N GLU A 35 -17.95 15.40 2.01
CA GLU A 35 -18.24 14.83 3.33
C GLU A 35 -17.05 14.07 3.95
N TRP A 36 -15.92 13.97 3.26
CA TRP A 36 -14.79 13.12 3.70
C TRP A 36 -14.06 13.64 4.96
N GLY A 37 -14.29 14.91 5.34
CA GLY A 37 -13.55 15.56 6.41
C GLY A 37 -12.03 15.65 6.13
N THR A 38 -11.29 16.36 6.99
CA THR A 38 -9.86 16.63 6.74
C THR A 38 -9.02 15.37 6.56
N LEU A 39 -9.24 14.34 7.38
CA LEU A 39 -8.49 13.09 7.28
C LEU A 39 -8.82 12.31 6.00
N GLY A 40 -10.09 12.26 5.61
CA GLY A 40 -10.48 11.61 4.35
C GLY A 40 -9.87 12.30 3.13
N TRP A 41 -9.78 13.64 3.13
CA TRP A 41 -9.06 14.37 2.06
C TRP A 41 -7.58 14.01 2.00
N ILE A 42 -6.89 13.94 3.15
CA ILE A 42 -5.47 13.58 3.21
C ILE A 42 -5.26 12.15 2.69
N LEU A 43 -6.08 11.20 3.15
CA LEU A 43 -5.98 9.81 2.73
C LEU A 43 -6.38 9.63 1.26
N GLY A 44 -7.36 10.39 0.77
CA GLY A 44 -7.75 10.46 -0.62
C GLY A 44 -6.62 10.95 -1.52
N ALA A 45 -5.94 12.03 -1.12
CA ALA A 45 -4.76 12.51 -1.83
C ALA A 45 -3.62 11.48 -1.81
N ALA A 46 -3.39 10.80 -0.67
CA ALA A 46 -2.41 9.74 -0.58
C ALA A 46 -2.74 8.54 -1.50
N ALA A 47 -4.00 8.11 -1.54
CA ALA A 47 -4.48 7.06 -2.44
C ALA A 47 -4.34 7.45 -3.92
N LEU A 48 -4.62 8.71 -4.26
CA LEU A 48 -4.43 9.24 -5.61
C LEU A 48 -2.95 9.26 -6.00
N LEU A 49 -2.06 9.72 -5.12
CA LEU A 49 -0.63 9.68 -5.36
C LEU A 49 -0.11 8.24 -5.52
N LEU A 50 -0.59 7.30 -4.69
CA LEU A 50 -0.31 5.87 -4.84
C LEU A 50 -0.76 5.35 -6.21
N ALA A 51 -1.96 5.75 -6.67
CA ALA A 51 -2.46 5.35 -7.98
C ALA A 51 -1.58 5.90 -9.11
N ILE A 52 -1.26 7.19 -9.10
CA ILE A 52 -0.46 7.85 -10.15
C ILE A 52 0.97 7.27 -10.18
N THR A 53 1.61 7.17 -9.03
CA THR A 53 2.97 6.61 -8.92
C THR A 53 2.98 5.12 -9.30
N GLY A 54 1.96 4.37 -8.87
CA GLY A 54 1.73 2.99 -9.27
C GLY A 54 1.59 2.83 -10.78
N LEU A 55 0.80 3.68 -11.43
CA LEU A 55 0.62 3.66 -12.89
C LEU A 55 1.93 3.91 -13.62
N TYR A 56 2.66 4.96 -13.21
CA TYR A 56 3.97 5.28 -13.78
C TYR A 56 4.95 4.11 -13.62
N GLN A 57 5.03 3.54 -12.42
CA GLN A 57 5.89 2.39 -12.13
C GLN A 57 5.43 1.13 -12.90
N GLY A 58 4.13 0.92 -13.06
CA GLY A 58 3.52 -0.19 -13.79
C GLY A 58 3.82 -0.15 -15.29
N ILE A 59 3.80 1.05 -15.89
CA ILE A 59 4.11 1.26 -17.31
C ILE A 59 5.62 1.16 -17.54
N THR A 60 6.41 1.93 -16.78
CA THR A 60 7.83 2.11 -17.06
C THR A 60 8.72 1.02 -16.45
N GLY A 61 8.25 0.34 -15.40
CA GLY A 61 9.06 -0.55 -14.57
C GLY A 61 10.15 0.19 -13.77
N ARG A 62 10.09 1.53 -13.71
CA ARG A 62 11.02 2.36 -12.96
C ARG A 62 10.48 2.62 -11.56
N GLY A 63 11.35 2.44 -10.57
CA GLY A 63 11.03 2.59 -9.16
C GLY A 63 11.98 1.75 -8.31
N ASN A 64 12.15 2.12 -7.05
CA ASN A 64 12.81 1.26 -6.08
C ASN A 64 12.39 1.67 -4.67
N THR A 65 11.68 0.78 -4.00
CA THR A 65 11.25 0.96 -2.60
C THR A 65 12.22 0.32 -1.61
N ARG A 66 13.33 -0.26 -2.08
CA ARG A 66 14.36 -0.83 -1.20
C ARG A 66 15.30 0.24 -0.69
N SER A 67 15.64 0.13 0.59
CA SER A 67 16.65 0.98 1.21
C SER A 67 18.03 0.67 0.63
N LYS A 68 18.80 1.72 0.31
CA LYS A 68 20.20 1.60 -0.09
C LYS A 68 21.15 1.48 1.12
N THR A 69 20.67 1.76 2.32
CA THR A 69 21.50 1.89 3.53
C THR A 69 21.35 0.71 4.49
N MET A 70 20.44 -0.23 4.22
CA MET A 70 20.17 -1.39 5.07
C MET A 70 20.54 -2.70 4.38
N SER A 71 21.03 -3.66 5.16
CA SER A 71 21.23 -5.03 4.66
C SER A 71 19.89 -5.69 4.35
N GLU A 72 19.89 -6.60 3.38
CA GLU A 72 18.67 -7.30 2.92
C GLU A 72 18.00 -8.09 4.04
N ALA A 73 18.80 -8.77 4.87
CA ALA A 73 18.31 -9.50 6.04
C ALA A 73 17.61 -8.57 7.05
N ARG A 74 18.16 -7.37 7.30
CA ARG A 74 17.55 -6.40 8.21
C ARG A 74 16.28 -5.82 7.60
N GLN A 75 16.30 -5.49 6.32
CA GLN A 75 15.13 -4.98 5.61
C GLN A 75 13.99 -6.01 5.59
N ARG A 76 14.30 -7.28 5.33
CA ARG A 76 13.32 -8.37 5.38
C ARG A 76 12.72 -8.55 6.78
N ARG A 77 13.52 -8.47 7.85
CA ARG A 77 13.01 -8.51 9.23
C ARG A 77 12.03 -7.37 9.51
N TRP A 78 12.36 -6.15 9.12
CA TRP A 78 11.46 -5.01 9.27
C TRP A 78 10.20 -5.13 8.43
N ALA A 79 10.29 -5.67 7.22
CA ALA A 79 9.13 -5.95 6.39
C ALA A 79 8.21 -6.99 7.05
N ILE A 80 8.75 -8.04 7.68
CA ILE A 80 7.96 -9.03 8.44
C ILE A 80 7.28 -8.38 9.64
N ILE A 81 8.02 -7.60 10.43
CA ILE A 81 7.47 -6.91 11.61
C ILE A 81 6.37 -5.93 11.19
N GLY A 82 6.63 -5.13 10.14
CA GLY A 82 5.66 -4.20 9.58
C GLY A 82 4.41 -4.90 9.04
N LEU A 83 4.59 -6.04 8.35
CA LEU A 83 3.49 -6.86 7.85
C LEU A 83 2.59 -7.33 8.99
N LEU A 84 3.18 -7.88 10.06
CA LEU A 84 2.43 -8.36 11.22
C LEU A 84 1.70 -7.21 11.92
N ALA A 85 2.39 -6.09 12.18
CA ALA A 85 1.81 -4.94 12.86
C ALA A 85 0.64 -4.34 12.07
N ILE A 86 0.80 -4.13 10.75
CA ILE A 86 -0.28 -3.58 9.91
C ILE A 86 -1.42 -4.59 9.75
N SER A 87 -1.14 -5.89 9.66
CA SER A 87 -2.20 -6.90 9.56
C SER A 87 -3.08 -6.90 10.81
N VAL A 88 -2.47 -6.87 12.00
CA VAL A 88 -3.20 -6.79 13.28
C VAL A 88 -3.99 -5.49 13.38
N ALA A 89 -3.37 -4.36 13.04
CA ALA A 89 -4.06 -3.06 13.03
C ALA A 89 -5.26 -3.05 12.08
N THR A 90 -5.09 -3.60 10.87
CA THR A 90 -6.16 -3.73 9.86
C THR A 90 -7.32 -4.55 10.39
N ILE A 91 -7.05 -5.74 10.94
CA ILE A 91 -8.09 -6.62 11.48
C ILE A 91 -8.83 -5.93 12.64
N ALA A 92 -8.11 -5.32 13.58
CA ALA A 92 -8.69 -4.62 14.71
C ALA A 92 -9.57 -3.44 14.27
N TYR A 93 -9.12 -2.66 13.28
CA TYR A 93 -9.85 -1.52 12.75
C TYR A 93 -11.11 -1.92 11.97
N VAL A 94 -11.02 -2.99 11.17
CA VAL A 94 -12.18 -3.58 10.47
C VAL A 94 -13.21 -4.06 11.48
N ALA A 95 -12.78 -4.77 12.53
CA ALA A 95 -13.67 -5.28 13.57
C ALA A 95 -14.37 -4.15 14.35
N SER A 96 -13.66 -3.05 14.65
CA SER A 96 -14.23 -1.92 15.39
C SER A 96 -15.14 -1.02 14.53
N SER A 97 -14.94 -1.02 13.21
CA SER A 97 -15.65 -0.11 12.28
C SER A 97 -16.72 -0.82 11.43
N PHE A 98 -16.98 -2.10 11.69
CA PHE A 98 -17.82 -2.93 10.83
C PHE A 98 -19.24 -2.37 10.65
N GLU A 99 -19.85 -1.88 11.73
CA GLU A 99 -21.23 -1.35 11.71
C GLU A 99 -21.31 0.09 11.19
N ASN A 100 -20.20 0.84 11.19
CA ASN A 100 -20.13 2.25 10.80
C ASN A 100 -19.08 2.47 9.71
N TRP A 101 -19.25 1.76 8.60
CA TRP A 101 -18.30 1.82 7.49
C TRP A 101 -18.45 3.11 6.69
N THR A 102 -17.41 3.94 6.67
CA THR A 102 -17.39 5.25 5.99
C THR A 102 -16.35 5.31 4.89
N ALA A 103 -16.36 6.39 4.08
CA ALA A 103 -15.30 6.64 3.10
C ALA A 103 -13.92 6.72 3.76
N GLN A 104 -13.82 7.34 4.94
CA GLN A 104 -12.57 7.39 5.70
C GLN A 104 -12.07 5.99 6.10
N THR A 105 -12.99 5.09 6.50
CA THR A 105 -12.67 3.68 6.81
C THR A 105 -12.06 2.98 5.59
N THR A 106 -12.70 3.11 4.43
CA THR A 106 -12.23 2.55 3.16
C THR A 106 -10.87 3.10 2.77
N LEU A 107 -10.69 4.42 2.82
CA LEU A 107 -9.43 5.09 2.47
C LEU A 107 -8.28 4.63 3.38
N THR A 108 -8.54 4.51 4.69
CA THR A 108 -7.56 4.03 5.67
C THR A 108 -7.12 2.60 5.34
N ILE A 109 -8.10 1.72 5.12
CA ILE A 109 -7.83 0.30 4.79
C ILE A 109 -7.10 0.19 3.44
N GLY A 110 -7.48 0.97 2.43
CA GLY A 110 -6.80 0.96 1.13
C GLY A 110 -5.32 1.33 1.22
N VAL A 111 -4.98 2.35 2.01
CA VAL A 111 -3.59 2.72 2.29
C VAL A 111 -2.86 1.58 3.00
N TRP A 112 -3.49 0.92 3.98
CA TRP A 112 -2.89 -0.21 4.69
C TRP A 112 -2.71 -1.43 3.78
N VAL A 113 -3.65 -1.73 2.90
CA VAL A 113 -3.52 -2.78 1.88
C VAL A 113 -2.34 -2.50 0.96
N ALA A 114 -2.15 -1.24 0.54
CA ALA A 114 -0.96 -0.86 -0.23
C ALA A 114 0.34 -1.15 0.55
N LEU A 115 0.40 -0.80 1.83
CA LEU A 115 1.56 -1.09 2.69
C LEU A 115 1.78 -2.60 2.89
N LEU A 116 0.72 -3.39 3.06
CA LEU A 116 0.79 -4.85 3.16
C LEU A 116 1.42 -5.42 1.88
N GLY A 117 0.97 -4.96 0.71
CA GLY A 117 1.55 -5.36 -0.57
C GLY A 117 3.03 -5.02 -0.69
N LEU A 118 3.46 -3.84 -0.20
CA LEU A 118 4.88 -3.48 -0.14
C LEU A 118 5.67 -4.48 0.69
N PHE A 119 5.21 -4.77 1.92
CA PHE A 119 5.93 -5.66 2.83
C PHE A 119 5.99 -7.09 2.32
N ILE A 120 4.87 -7.63 1.84
CA ILE A 120 4.83 -8.97 1.21
C ILE A 120 5.83 -9.02 0.06
N SER A 121 5.82 -8.01 -0.80
CA SER A 121 6.69 -7.98 -1.98
C SER A 121 8.16 -7.87 -1.55
N GLN A 122 8.49 -7.09 -0.52
CA GLN A 122 9.86 -7.05 0.04
C GLN A 122 10.28 -8.40 0.63
N ILE A 123 9.40 -9.09 1.37
CA ILE A 123 9.70 -10.41 1.96
C ILE A 123 9.92 -11.48 0.89
N ALA A 124 9.13 -11.44 -0.18
CA ALA A 124 9.17 -12.42 -1.26
C ALA A 124 10.40 -12.25 -2.16
N THR A 125 10.94 -11.04 -2.27
CA THR A 125 11.96 -10.69 -3.26
C THR A 125 13.33 -10.35 -2.66
N LEU A 126 13.42 -10.07 -1.36
CA LEU A 126 14.69 -9.99 -0.64
C LEU A 126 15.14 -11.41 -0.32
N ASP A 127 16.37 -11.74 -0.70
CA ASP A 127 16.84 -13.13 -0.77
C ASP A 127 16.56 -13.92 0.52
N LYS A 128 15.97 -15.10 0.34
CA LYS A 128 16.08 -16.18 1.32
C LYS A 128 17.53 -16.62 1.22
N SER A 129 18.37 -16.15 2.15
CA SER A 129 19.77 -16.53 2.33
C SER A 129 20.14 -17.82 1.57
N LYS A 130 21.02 -17.70 0.57
CA LYS A 130 21.90 -18.82 0.23
C LYS A 130 22.72 -19.20 1.47
#